data_AF-A0A060CG64-F1
#
_entry.id   AF-A0A060CG64-F1
#
_cell.length_a   1.000
_cell.length_b   1.000
_cell.length_c   1.000
_cell.angle_alpha   90.00
_cell.angle_beta   90.00
_cell.angle_gamma   90.00
#
_symmetry.space_group_name_H-M   'P 1'
#
loop_
_entity.id
_entity.type
_entity.pdbx_description
1 polymer ?
#
loop_
_entity_poly.entity_id
_entity_poly.type
_entity_poly.pdbx_seq_one_letter_code
_entity_poly.pdbx_strand_id
1 'polypeptide(L)'
;MAAVPLPLGIVLMLLANQDRFPLRALKFYDNDGARQEVIAEACKVILQEQAPDIAFSYTTDPKEAFTDVDFVMAHIRVGKYPMREQDEKIPLRHGVLGQETCGPGGIAYGMRSIGGVLELVDYMEQYSPNA
;
A
#
# COMPACT_ATOMS: atom_id res chain seq x y z
N MET A 1 -0.08 12.16 -3.09
CA MET A 1 -0.52 10.98 -2.30
C MET A 1 0.70 10.28 -1.74
N ALA A 2 0.54 9.33 -0.83
CA ALA A 2 1.64 8.53 -0.33
C ALA A 2 1.11 7.13 -0.06
N ALA A 3 1.60 6.12 -0.79
CA ALA A 3 1.38 4.75 -0.38
C ALA A 3 2.08 4.52 0.97
N VAL A 4 1.73 3.50 1.72
CA VAL A 4 2.62 2.97 2.75
C VAL A 4 3.21 1.73 2.11
N PRO A 5 4.53 1.62 1.98
CA PRO A 5 5.14 0.45 1.37
C PRO A 5 4.67 -0.79 2.12
N LEU A 6 4.38 -1.86 1.37
CA LEU A 6 3.89 -3.12 1.92
C LEU A 6 4.86 -3.54 3.04
N PRO A 7 4.39 -3.72 4.29
CA PRO A 7 5.27 -4.15 5.37
C PRO A 7 5.94 -5.46 4.98
N LEU A 8 7.25 -5.60 5.27
CA LEU A 8 8.00 -6.83 5.07
C LEU A 8 7.26 -8.07 5.61
N GLY A 9 6.52 -7.88 6.71
CA GLY A 9 5.69 -8.92 7.31
C GLY A 9 4.60 -9.49 6.38
N ILE A 10 4.05 -8.70 5.46
CA ILE A 10 3.07 -9.19 4.48
C ILE A 10 3.76 -10.07 3.45
N VAL A 11 4.94 -9.68 2.96
CA VAL A 11 5.73 -10.52 2.04
C VAL A 11 6.03 -11.86 2.71
N LEU A 12 6.54 -11.84 3.94
CA LEU A 12 6.83 -13.06 4.69
C LEU A 12 5.58 -13.92 4.92
N MET A 13 4.43 -13.30 5.19
CA MET A 13 3.16 -14.00 5.34
C MET A 13 2.71 -14.65 4.03
N LEU A 14 2.85 -13.98 2.90
CA LEU A 14 2.55 -14.53 1.57
C LEU A 14 3.47 -15.72 1.25
N LEU A 15 4.77 -15.59 1.52
CA LEU A 15 5.73 -16.66 1.31
C LEU A 15 5.46 -17.88 2.19
N ALA A 16 5.02 -17.67 3.43
CA ALA A 16 4.66 -18.74 4.35
C ALA A 16 3.36 -19.48 3.97
N ASN A 17 2.55 -18.95 3.05
CA ASN A 17 1.26 -19.51 2.64
C ASN A 17 1.18 -19.81 1.13
N GLN A 18 2.32 -20.06 0.46
CA GLN A 18 2.35 -20.34 -0.99
C GLN A 18 1.55 -21.57 -1.40
N ASP A 19 1.33 -22.53 -0.50
CA ASP A 19 0.49 -23.71 -0.73
C ASP A 19 -0.99 -23.34 -0.91
N ARG A 20 -1.44 -22.23 -0.30
CA ARG A 20 -2.82 -21.73 -0.37
C ARG A 20 -2.99 -20.56 -1.33
N PHE A 21 -1.94 -19.75 -1.49
CA PHE A 21 -1.94 -18.56 -2.32
C PHE A 21 -0.64 -18.50 -3.13
N PRO A 22 -0.48 -19.38 -4.14
CA PRO A 22 0.73 -19.43 -4.95
C PRO A 22 0.87 -18.14 -5.77
N LEU A 23 2.04 -17.52 -5.68
CA LEU A 23 2.35 -16.28 -6.37
C LEU A 23 3.25 -16.56 -7.57
N ARG A 24 2.87 -16.03 -8.74
CA ARG A 24 3.75 -15.97 -9.90
C ARG A 24 4.66 -14.74 -9.86
N ALA A 25 4.11 -13.62 -9.41
CA ALA A 25 4.79 -12.34 -9.38
C ALA A 25 4.32 -11.49 -8.20
N LEU A 26 5.20 -10.59 -7.74
CA LEU A 26 4.92 -9.58 -6.75
C LEU A 26 5.43 -8.22 -7.25
N LYS A 27 4.53 -7.25 -7.37
CA LYS A 27 4.83 -5.91 -7.88
C LYS A 27 4.57 -4.87 -6.80
N PHE A 28 5.58 -4.05 -6.48
CA PHE A 28 5.42 -2.94 -5.56
C PHE A 28 5.16 -1.64 -6.30
N TYR A 29 4.19 -0.88 -5.79
CA TYR A 29 3.85 0.43 -6.29
C TYR A 29 3.77 1.45 -5.16
N ASP A 30 4.40 2.58 -5.38
CA ASP A 30 4.36 3.76 -4.55
C ASP A 30 4.62 4.98 -5.43
N ASN A 31 4.04 6.12 -5.11
CA ASN A 31 4.39 7.39 -5.76
C ASN A 31 5.64 8.05 -5.13
N ASP A 32 6.13 7.52 -4.01
CA ASP A 32 7.37 7.94 -3.36
C ASP A 32 8.49 6.91 -3.66
N GLY A 33 9.20 7.13 -4.78
CA GLY A 33 10.21 6.19 -5.28
C GLY A 33 11.35 5.94 -4.29
N ALA A 34 11.85 6.99 -3.64
CA ALA A 34 12.96 6.88 -2.68
C ALA A 34 12.59 6.01 -1.47
N ARG A 35 11.34 6.15 -0.97
CA ARG A 35 10.86 5.30 0.12
C ARG A 35 10.63 3.86 -0.34
N GLN A 36 10.06 3.67 -1.53
CA GLN A 36 9.79 2.35 -2.08
C GLN A 36 11.07 1.56 -2.28
N GLU A 37 12.09 2.18 -2.87
CA GLU A 37 13.36 1.54 -3.21
C GLU A 37 14.00 0.86 -1.98
N VAL A 38 14.02 1.56 -0.84
CA VAL A 38 14.60 1.03 0.40
C VAL A 38 13.94 -0.29 0.83
N ILE A 39 12.60 -0.38 0.75
CA ILE A 39 11.86 -1.57 1.17
C ILE A 39 11.87 -2.65 0.09
N ALA A 40 11.82 -2.24 -1.17
CA ALA A 40 11.85 -3.16 -2.30
C ALA A 40 13.19 -3.89 -2.39
N GLU A 41 14.32 -3.21 -2.21
CA GLU A 41 15.64 -3.86 -2.20
C GLU A 41 15.77 -4.84 -1.04
N ALA A 42 15.23 -4.53 0.15
CA ALA A 42 15.19 -5.49 1.25
C ALA A 42 14.32 -6.73 0.92
N CYS A 43 13.15 -6.53 0.32
CA CYS A 43 12.27 -7.64 -0.07
C CYS A 43 12.87 -8.50 -1.20
N LYS A 44 13.60 -7.87 -2.12
CA LYS A 44 14.27 -8.53 -3.24
C LYS A 44 15.28 -9.56 -2.76
N VAL A 45 16.09 -9.21 -1.76
CA VAL A 45 17.06 -10.14 -1.15
C VAL A 45 16.34 -11.36 -0.57
N ILE A 46 15.26 -11.15 0.18
CA ILE A 46 14.48 -12.24 0.78
C ILE A 46 13.84 -13.13 -0.28
N LEU A 47 13.27 -12.55 -1.33
CA LEU A 47 12.64 -13.29 -2.42
C LEU A 47 13.66 -14.13 -3.18
N GLN A 48 14.86 -13.59 -3.44
CA GLN A 48 15.93 -14.35 -4.09
C GLN A 48 16.38 -15.56 -3.26
N GLU A 49 16.39 -15.44 -1.93
CA GLU A 49 16.80 -16.54 -1.04
C GLU A 49 15.70 -17.58 -0.82
N GLN A 50 14.44 -17.15 -0.66
CA GLN A 50 13.36 -18.03 -0.20
C GLN A 50 12.37 -18.44 -1.29
N ALA A 51 12.25 -17.66 -2.37
CA ALA A 51 11.29 -17.91 -3.44
C ALA A 51 11.79 -17.33 -4.79
N PRO A 52 12.93 -17.82 -5.31
CA PRO A 52 13.57 -17.28 -6.51
C PRO A 52 12.70 -17.38 -7.77
N ASP A 53 11.70 -18.25 -7.77
CA ASP A 53 10.76 -18.43 -8.89
C ASP A 53 9.68 -17.34 -8.96
N ILE A 54 9.49 -16.55 -7.88
CA ILE A 54 8.53 -15.44 -7.86
C ILE A 54 9.18 -14.22 -8.52
N ALA A 55 8.60 -13.76 -9.63
CA ALA A 55 9.06 -12.55 -10.29
C ALA A 55 8.79 -11.31 -9.41
N PHE A 56 9.82 -10.50 -9.15
CA PHE A 56 9.69 -9.30 -8.31
C PHE A 56 10.05 -8.03 -9.08
N SER A 57 9.20 -7.01 -9.00
CA SER A 57 9.48 -5.66 -9.50
C SER A 57 8.91 -4.58 -8.58
N TYR A 58 9.44 -3.38 -8.70
CA TYR A 58 8.93 -2.19 -8.01
C TYR A 58 9.04 -0.98 -8.93
N THR A 59 8.03 -0.12 -8.93
CA THR A 59 7.94 0.99 -9.88
C THR A 59 7.08 2.13 -9.31
N THR A 60 7.26 3.33 -9.85
CA THR A 60 6.36 4.47 -9.59
C THR A 60 5.39 4.71 -10.76
N ASP A 61 5.50 3.92 -11.83
CA ASP A 61 4.59 3.96 -12.98
C ASP A 61 3.37 3.05 -12.71
N PRO A 62 2.15 3.60 -12.60
CA PRO A 62 0.95 2.79 -12.38
C PRO A 62 0.69 1.81 -13.53
N LYS A 63 1.06 2.15 -14.77
CA LYS A 63 0.86 1.24 -15.90
C LYS A 63 1.66 -0.04 -15.71
N GLU A 64 2.93 0.06 -15.34
CA GLU A 64 3.80 -1.10 -15.13
C GLU A 64 3.34 -1.93 -13.92
N ALA A 65 2.98 -1.26 -12.82
CA ALA A 65 2.54 -1.91 -11.59
C ALA A 65 1.21 -2.66 -11.73
N PHE A 66 0.25 -2.08 -12.44
CA PHE A 66 -1.13 -2.58 -12.54
C PHE A 66 -1.41 -3.37 -13.82
N THR A 67 -0.43 -3.55 -14.72
CA THR A 67 -0.58 -4.47 -15.86
C THR A 67 -0.35 -5.91 -15.41
N ASP A 68 -1.17 -6.87 -15.86
CA ASP A 68 -0.97 -8.30 -15.58
C ASP A 68 -0.92 -8.60 -14.06
N VAL A 69 -1.94 -8.14 -13.34
CA VAL A 69 -2.15 -8.44 -11.92
C VAL A 69 -3.53 -9.05 -11.70
N ASP A 70 -3.62 -9.99 -10.76
CA ASP A 70 -4.88 -10.66 -10.40
C ASP A 70 -5.45 -10.18 -9.06
N PHE A 71 -4.62 -9.54 -8.22
CA PHE A 71 -5.00 -9.04 -6.91
C PHE A 71 -4.20 -7.77 -6.57
N VAL A 72 -4.87 -6.80 -5.95
CA VAL A 72 -4.23 -5.58 -5.45
C VAL A 72 -4.43 -5.45 -3.94
N MET A 73 -3.33 -5.36 -3.21
CA MET A 73 -3.34 -5.08 -1.77
C MET A 73 -3.02 -3.60 -1.54
N ALA A 74 -4.04 -2.80 -1.22
CA ALA A 74 -3.89 -1.37 -1.04
C ALA A 74 -3.50 -1.01 0.41
N HIS A 75 -2.25 -0.59 0.59
CA HIS A 75 -1.75 0.00 1.84
C HIS A 75 -1.43 1.46 1.56
N ILE A 76 -2.38 2.36 1.79
CA ILE A 76 -2.19 3.78 1.51
C ILE A 76 -2.44 4.63 2.75
N ARG A 77 -1.74 5.77 2.84
CA ARG A 77 -1.96 6.77 3.89
C ARG A 77 -1.89 8.16 3.29
N VAL A 78 -3.05 8.65 2.85
CA VAL A 78 -3.14 10.00 2.29
C VAL A 78 -2.84 11.04 3.38
N GLY A 79 -1.84 11.88 3.12
CA GLY A 79 -1.39 12.90 4.06
C GLY A 79 -0.30 12.44 5.04
N LYS A 80 0.17 11.19 4.95
CA LYS A 80 1.27 10.64 5.76
C LYS A 80 1.05 10.87 7.28
N TYR A 81 2.11 10.87 8.07
CA TYR A 81 2.07 11.15 9.52
C TYR A 81 1.64 12.58 9.89
N PRO A 82 2.00 13.65 9.13
CA PRO A 82 1.59 15.00 9.49
C PRO A 82 0.07 15.20 9.54
N MET A 83 -0.69 14.57 8.64
CA MET A 83 -2.15 14.65 8.70
C MET A 83 -2.73 13.82 9.86
N ARG A 84 -2.14 12.65 10.15
CA ARG A 84 -2.54 11.87 11.33
C ARG A 84 -2.36 12.66 12.62
N GLU A 85 -1.27 13.40 12.75
CA GLU A 85 -1.04 14.27 13.91
C GLU A 85 -2.17 15.30 14.06
N GLN A 86 -2.68 15.85 12.95
CA GLN A 86 -3.81 16.77 12.97
C GLN A 86 -5.13 16.07 13.34
N ASP A 87 -5.37 14.88 12.81
CA ASP A 87 -6.55 14.05 13.13
C ASP A 87 -6.63 13.75 14.63
N GLU A 88 -5.50 13.64 15.30
CA GLU A 88 -5.42 13.41 16.74
C GLU A 88 -5.46 14.72 17.54
N LYS A 89 -4.72 15.76 17.12
CA LYS A 89 -4.56 16.99 17.92
C LYS A 89 -5.73 17.96 17.78
N ILE A 90 -6.37 18.06 16.62
CA ILE A 90 -7.48 19.02 16.41
C ILE A 90 -8.68 18.64 17.30
N PRO A 91 -9.21 17.39 17.27
CA PRO A 91 -10.34 17.02 18.11
C PRO A 91 -10.04 17.19 19.59
N LEU A 92 -8.79 16.91 20.00
CA LEU A 92 -8.34 17.05 21.37
C LEU A 92 -8.44 18.51 21.87
N ARG A 93 -8.14 19.51 21.03
CA ARG A 93 -8.32 20.93 21.36
C ARG A 93 -9.78 21.31 21.61
N HIS A 94 -10.72 20.51 21.11
CA HIS A 94 -12.16 20.69 21.29
C HIS A 94 -12.75 19.79 22.39
N GLY A 95 -11.92 19.13 23.21
CA GLY A 95 -12.38 18.25 24.27
C GLY A 95 -12.92 16.90 23.78
N VAL A 96 -12.64 16.53 22.53
CA VAL A 96 -13.03 15.25 21.93
C VAL A 96 -11.79 14.37 21.78
N LEU A 97 -11.92 13.05 22.00
CA LEU A 97 -10.81 12.13 21.77
C LEU A 97 -10.37 12.18 20.30
N GLY A 98 -9.11 12.54 20.06
CA GLY A 98 -8.48 12.41 18.76
C GLY A 98 -8.03 10.98 18.54
N GLN A 99 -8.57 10.33 17.50
CA GLN A 99 -8.20 8.97 17.12
C GLN A 99 -8.30 8.84 15.60
N GLU A 100 -7.38 8.08 15.02
CA GLU A 100 -7.17 8.01 13.56
C GLU A 100 -8.35 7.42 12.77
N THR A 101 -9.05 6.43 13.32
CA THR A 101 -10.05 5.61 12.61
C THR A 101 -11.48 5.87 13.06
N CYS A 102 -11.68 6.64 14.12
CA CYS A 102 -12.95 6.88 14.79
C CYS A 102 -13.14 8.37 15.08
N GLY A 103 -14.40 8.80 15.20
CA GLY A 103 -14.72 10.18 15.53
C GLY A 103 -14.27 11.17 14.45
N PRO A 104 -13.98 12.43 14.82
CA PRO A 104 -13.64 13.46 13.84
C PRO A 104 -12.36 13.17 13.05
N GLY A 105 -11.35 12.59 13.70
CA GLY A 105 -10.11 12.16 13.04
C GLY A 105 -10.34 11.04 12.02
N GLY A 106 -11.15 10.03 12.40
CA GLY A 106 -11.61 8.97 11.49
C GLY A 106 -12.34 9.47 10.25
N ILE A 107 -13.29 10.39 10.43
CA ILE A 107 -14.02 10.99 9.30
C ILE A 107 -13.06 11.77 8.39
N ALA A 108 -12.18 12.60 8.97
CA ALA A 108 -11.21 13.36 8.19
C ALA A 108 -10.25 12.44 7.41
N TYR A 109 -9.75 11.38 8.04
CA TYR A 109 -8.91 10.38 7.40
C TYR A 109 -9.64 9.64 6.27
N GLY A 110 -10.87 9.21 6.50
CA GLY A 110 -11.71 8.55 5.49
C GLY A 110 -11.93 9.45 4.27
N MET A 111 -12.36 10.70 4.49
CA MET A 111 -12.61 11.66 3.41
C MET A 111 -11.36 11.95 2.57
N ARG A 112 -10.18 11.99 3.18
CA ARG A 112 -8.92 12.13 2.44
C ARG A 112 -8.53 10.88 1.68
N SER A 113 -8.90 9.70 2.17
CA SER A 113 -8.46 8.42 1.61
C SER A 113 -9.31 7.95 0.44
N ILE A 114 -10.59 8.33 0.38
CA ILE A 114 -11.52 7.95 -0.72
C ILE A 114 -10.93 8.27 -2.09
N GLY A 115 -10.39 9.47 -2.30
CA GLY A 115 -9.80 9.85 -3.59
C GLY A 115 -8.62 8.96 -3.99
N GLY A 116 -7.80 8.54 -3.02
CA GLY A 116 -6.70 7.62 -3.29
C GLY A 116 -7.12 6.19 -3.56
N VAL A 117 -8.18 5.72 -2.90
CA VAL A 117 -8.74 4.40 -3.21
C VAL A 117 -9.35 4.41 -4.62
N LEU A 118 -10.11 5.44 -4.99
CA LEU A 118 -10.68 5.56 -6.33
C LEU A 118 -9.61 5.58 -7.41
N GLU A 119 -8.52 6.32 -7.20
CA GLU A 119 -7.39 6.34 -8.15
C GLU A 119 -6.78 4.94 -8.37
N LEU A 120 -6.64 4.12 -7.31
CA LEU A 120 -6.17 2.75 -7.45
C LEU A 120 -7.17 1.86 -8.20
N VAL A 121 -8.47 2.04 -7.95
CA VAL A 121 -9.53 1.33 -8.68
C VAL A 121 -9.49 1.70 -10.16
N ASP A 122 -9.34 2.98 -10.50
CA ASP A 122 -9.21 3.43 -11.89
C ASP A 122 -8.01 2.77 -12.60
N TYR A 123 -6.86 2.64 -11.90
CA TYR A 123 -5.70 1.91 -12.44
C TYR A 123 -5.98 0.42 -12.65
N MET A 124 -6.71 -0.23 -11.74
CA MET A 124 -7.12 -1.63 -11.91
C MET A 124 -8.04 -1.78 -13.12
N GLU A 125 -9.10 -0.98 -13.21
CA GLU A 125 -10.04 -1.01 -14.34
C GLU A 125 -9.33 -0.76 -15.68
N GLN A 126 -8.34 0.14 -15.69
CA GLN A 126 -7.61 0.49 -16.91
C GLN A 126 -6.59 -0.58 -17.35
N TYR A 127 -5.82 -1.14 -16.42
CA TYR A 127 -4.64 -1.97 -16.75
C TYR A 127 -4.80 -3.46 -16.44
N SER A 128 -5.72 -3.82 -15.55
CA SER A 128 -6.07 -5.22 -15.23
C SER A 128 -7.57 -5.34 -14.91
N PRO A 129 -8.46 -5.26 -15.93
CA PRO A 129 -9.90 -5.26 -15.73
C PRO A 129 -10.48 -6.57 -15.18
N ASN A 130 -9.67 -7.63 -15.06
CA ASN A 130 -10.04 -8.93 -14.49
C ASN A 130 -9.45 -9.16 -13.08
N ALA A 131 -8.76 -8.15 -12.52
CA ALA A 131 -8.24 -8.18 -11.15
C ALA A 131 -9.34 -7.94 -10.10
#